data_AF-A0A8S4RLJ0-F1
#
_entry.id   AF-A0A8S4RLJ0-F1
#
_cell.length_a   1.000
_cell.length_b   1.000
_cell.length_c   1.000
_cell.angle_alpha   90.00
_cell.angle_beta   90.00
_cell.angle_gamma   90.00
#
_symmetry.space_group_name_H-M   'P 1'
#
loop_
_entity.id
_entity.type
_entity.pdbx_description
1 polymer ?
#
loop_
_entity_poly.entity_id
_entity_poly.type
_entity_poly.pdbx_seq_one_letter_code
_entity_poly.pdbx_strand_id
1 'polypeptide(L)'
;MFTQFFYRNKRCSVNYKLIMFSCILLSIVGIASATPLVDEIYPRRGEKCGYESCTQAEPGLLNVHIVPHTHDDVGWLKTVDQYYYGSRNNIQKAGVQYILDSVVQELWQDPKRR
;
A
#
# COMPACT_ATOMS: atom_id res chain seq x y z
N MET A 1 47.38 29.58 4.29
CA MET A 1 46.45 29.64 5.43
C MET A 1 45.85 28.24 5.63
N PHE A 2 46.57 27.36 6.33
CA PHE A 2 46.07 26.05 6.75
C PHE A 2 46.57 25.85 8.18
N THR A 3 45.70 26.10 9.15
CA THR A 3 45.96 25.80 10.56
C THR A 3 45.24 24.51 10.93
N GLN A 4 46.06 23.53 11.33
CA GLN A 4 45.72 22.32 12.05
C GLN A 4 44.70 22.60 13.17
N PHE A 5 43.50 22.03 13.08
CA PHE A 5 42.62 21.87 14.24
C PHE A 5 42.75 20.44 14.76
N PHE A 6 43.26 20.35 15.98
CA PHE A 6 43.54 19.15 16.75
C PHE A 6 42.38 18.15 16.76
N TYR A 7 42.64 16.94 16.25
CA TYR A 7 41.83 15.76 16.55
C TYR A 7 42.12 15.32 17.98
N ARG A 8 41.43 15.93 18.95
CA ARG A 8 41.56 15.57 20.37
C ARG A 8 40.72 14.32 20.63
N ASN A 9 41.40 13.19 20.63
CA ASN A 9 40.91 11.85 20.95
C ASN A 9 40.31 11.81 22.37
N LYS A 10 39.01 12.12 22.51
CA LYS A 10 38.25 11.81 23.72
C LYS A 10 37.77 10.37 23.58
N ARG A 11 38.50 9.47 24.24
CA ARG A 11 38.15 8.07 24.47
C ARG A 11 36.83 8.02 25.26
N CYS A 12 35.69 8.17 24.59
CA CYS A 12 34.39 7.81 25.15
C CYS A 12 34.42 6.30 25.34
N SER A 13 34.48 5.85 26.60
CA SER A 13 34.31 4.45 26.94
C SER A 13 32.87 4.07 26.61
N VAL A 14 32.65 3.61 25.38
CA VAL A 14 31.35 3.12 24.91
C VAL A 14 31.06 1.86 25.71
N ASN A 15 30.16 1.99 26.68
CA ASN A 15 29.81 0.90 27.58
C ASN A 15 28.86 -0.04 26.84
N TYR A 16 29.42 -0.97 26.04
CA TYR A 16 28.68 -1.87 25.17
C TYR A 16 27.62 -2.68 25.93
N LYS A 17 27.84 -2.97 27.22
CA LYS A 17 26.83 -3.60 28.08
C LYS A 17 25.59 -2.72 28.25
N LEU A 18 25.76 -1.42 28.43
CA LEU A 18 24.65 -0.47 28.61
C LEU A 18 23.85 -0.28 27.30
N ILE A 19 24.54 -0.26 26.16
CA ILE A 19 23.90 -0.19 24.83
C ILE A 19 23.15 -1.48 24.51
N MET A 20 23.75 -2.64 24.78
CA MET A 20 23.08 -3.93 24.57
C MET A 20 21.86 -4.08 25.49
N PHE A 21 21.95 -3.65 26.76
CA PHE A 21 20.80 -3.65 27.66
C PHE A 21 19.70 -2.69 27.20
N SER A 22 20.03 -1.51 26.68
CA SER A 22 19.00 -0.59 26.15
C SER A 22 18.35 -1.11 24.88
N CYS A 23 19.11 -1.74 23.97
CA CYS A 23 18.56 -2.39 22.77
C CYS A 23 17.65 -3.58 23.11
N ILE A 24 18.02 -4.37 24.13
CA ILE A 24 17.20 -5.48 24.63
C ILE A 24 15.92 -4.94 25.30
N LEU A 25 16.02 -3.88 26.11
CA LEU A 25 14.82 -3.26 26.71
C LEU A 25 13.88 -2.68 25.64
N LEU A 26 14.42 -1.98 24.63
CA LEU A 26 13.63 -1.39 23.56
C LEU A 26 12.90 -2.43 22.70
N SER A 27 13.55 -3.57 22.44
CA SER A 27 12.93 -4.68 21.72
C SER A 27 11.85 -5.39 22.57
N ILE A 28 12.08 -5.59 23.88
CA ILE A 28 11.08 -6.18 24.78
C ILE A 28 9.85 -5.27 24.93
N VAL A 29 10.04 -3.96 25.07
CA VAL A 29 8.94 -2.99 25.16
C VAL A 29 8.15 -2.93 23.85
N GLY A 30 8.83 -2.96 22.70
CA GLY A 30 8.17 -2.98 21.38
C GLY A 30 7.31 -4.22 21.15
N ILE A 31 7.71 -5.38 21.68
CA ILE A 31 6.92 -6.62 21.61
C ILE A 31 5.73 -6.55 22.59
N ALA A 32 5.90 -5.98 23.79
CA ALA A 32 4.83 -5.88 24.79
C ALA A 32 3.72 -4.86 24.41
N SER A 33 4.04 -3.87 23.58
CA SER A 33 3.08 -2.90 23.04
C SER A 33 2.49 -3.31 21.67
N ALA A 34 2.77 -4.53 21.19
CA ALA A 34 2.14 -5.05 19.99
C ALA A 34 0.66 -5.35 20.29
N THR A 35 -0.19 -4.33 20.19
CA THR A 35 -1.61 -4.58 19.96
C THR A 35 -1.69 -5.34 18.64
N PRO A 36 -2.36 -6.49 18.58
CA PRO A 36 -2.68 -7.06 17.28
C PRO A 36 -3.44 -5.98 16.52
N LEU A 37 -2.89 -5.53 15.38
CA LEU A 37 -3.69 -4.88 14.36
C LEU A 37 -4.60 -5.98 13.82
N VAL A 38 -5.66 -6.26 14.57
CA VAL A 38 -6.85 -6.87 14.00
C VAL A 38 -7.38 -5.75 13.12
N ASP A 39 -7.02 -5.81 11.84
CA ASP A 39 -7.79 -5.10 10.84
C ASP A 39 -9.19 -5.68 11.01
N GLU A 40 -10.10 -4.91 11.60
CA GLU A 40 -11.48 -5.34 11.75
C GLU A 40 -12.07 -5.41 10.34
N ILE A 41 -11.86 -6.54 9.67
CA ILE A 41 -12.73 -7.05 8.61
C ILE A 41 -13.99 -7.60 9.31
N TYR A 42 -14.60 -6.78 10.17
CA TYR A 42 -15.98 -6.98 10.54
C TYR A 42 -16.79 -6.37 9.40
N PRO A 43 -17.61 -7.16 8.68
CA PRO A 43 -18.50 -6.60 7.67
C PRO A 43 -19.30 -5.48 8.33
N ARG A 44 -19.29 -4.28 7.73
CA ARG A 44 -20.00 -3.14 8.31
C ARG A 44 -21.45 -3.57 8.45
N ARG A 45 -21.98 -3.51 9.67
CA ARG A 45 -23.34 -4.00 10.02
C ARG A 45 -24.35 -3.40 9.03
N GLY A 46 -24.82 -4.21 8.07
CA GLY A 46 -25.73 -3.77 6.99
C GLY A 46 -25.19 -3.87 5.56
N GLU A 47 -23.95 -4.31 5.34
CA GLU A 47 -23.42 -4.59 4.00
C GLU A 47 -24.15 -5.78 3.37
N LYS A 48 -24.91 -5.50 2.31
CA LYS A 48 -25.52 -6.51 1.47
C LYS A 48 -24.52 -6.90 0.37
N CYS A 49 -24.27 -8.19 0.19
CA CYS A 49 -23.45 -8.72 -0.91
C CYS A 49 -24.33 -9.15 -2.09
N GLY A 50 -23.73 -9.54 -3.21
CA GLY A 50 -24.48 -10.09 -4.34
C GLY A 50 -25.35 -9.05 -5.07
N TYR A 51 -26.50 -9.51 -5.59
CA TYR A 51 -27.43 -8.67 -6.36
C TYR A 51 -28.06 -7.56 -5.51
N GLU A 52 -28.17 -7.78 -4.20
CA GLU A 52 -28.70 -6.83 -3.23
C GLU A 52 -27.77 -5.62 -3.01
N SER A 53 -26.51 -5.71 -3.47
CA SER A 53 -25.55 -4.60 -3.43
C SER A 53 -25.63 -3.67 -4.64
N CYS A 54 -26.34 -4.09 -5.71
CA CYS A 54 -26.43 -3.33 -6.95
C CYS A 54 -27.23 -2.04 -6.77
N THR A 55 -26.77 -0.98 -7.44
CA THR A 55 -27.49 0.29 -7.52
C THR A 55 -28.85 0.05 -8.14
N GLN A 56 -29.91 0.46 -7.43
CA GLN A 56 -31.28 0.29 -7.91
C GLN A 56 -31.54 1.24 -9.08
N ALA A 57 -32.19 0.72 -10.12
CA ALA A 57 -32.64 1.51 -11.25
C ALA A 57 -33.97 2.21 -10.91
N GLU A 58 -34.16 3.43 -11.39
CA GLU A 58 -35.39 4.20 -11.21
C GLU A 58 -36.44 3.79 -12.26
N PRO A 59 -37.60 3.25 -11.86
CA PRO A 59 -38.64 2.85 -12.79
C PRO A 59 -39.21 4.05 -13.56
N GLY A 60 -39.49 3.85 -14.86
CA GLY A 60 -40.09 4.90 -15.69
C GLY A 60 -39.11 5.98 -16.19
N LEU A 61 -37.83 5.86 -15.87
CA LEU A 61 -36.75 6.71 -16.38
C LEU A 61 -35.74 5.88 -17.20
N LEU A 62 -34.93 6.58 -18.02
CA LEU A 62 -33.75 5.97 -18.64
C LEU A 62 -32.65 5.82 -17.58
N ASN A 63 -32.22 4.58 -17.36
CA ASN A 63 -31.14 4.26 -16.43
C ASN A 63 -29.84 4.04 -17.20
N VAL A 64 -28.82 4.84 -16.90
CA VAL A 64 -27.49 4.74 -17.51
C VAL A 64 -26.52 4.19 -16.48
N HIS A 65 -25.99 3.00 -16.74
CA HIS A 65 -24.98 2.37 -15.90
C HIS A 65 -23.59 2.66 -16.48
N ILE A 66 -22.79 3.43 -15.74
CA ILE A 66 -21.39 3.65 -16.08
C ILE A 66 -20.59 2.51 -15.47
N VAL A 67 -19.85 1.78 -16.31
CA VAL A 67 -19.02 0.64 -15.90
C VAL A 67 -17.55 0.98 -16.16
N PRO A 68 -16.84 1.56 -15.18
CA PRO A 68 -15.40 1.76 -15.28
C PRO A 68 -14.68 0.41 -15.43
N HIS A 69 -13.73 0.32 -16.36
CA HIS A 69 -12.92 -0.88 -16.54
C HIS A 69 -11.57 -0.54 -17.17
N THR A 70 -10.60 -1.44 -16.99
CA THR A 70 -9.35 -1.48 -17.74
C THR A 70 -9.28 -2.79 -18.53
N HIS A 71 -8.61 -2.77 -19.68
CA HIS A 71 -8.34 -3.95 -20.48
C HIS A 71 -6.86 -4.30 -20.36
N ASP A 72 -6.54 -5.30 -19.54
CA ASP A 72 -5.16 -5.69 -19.23
C ASP A 72 -4.82 -7.03 -19.89
N ASP A 73 -4.06 -6.98 -20.99
CA ASP A 73 -3.66 -8.18 -21.74
C ASP A 73 -2.65 -9.04 -20.96
N VAL A 74 -2.97 -10.32 -20.79
CA VAL A 74 -2.07 -11.32 -20.15
C VAL A 74 -1.06 -11.86 -21.16
N GLY A 75 -0.24 -10.96 -21.70
CA GLY A 75 0.72 -11.26 -22.75
C GLY A 75 0.18 -10.95 -24.15
N TRP A 76 0.71 -9.88 -24.75
CA TRP A 76 0.42 -9.46 -26.13
C TRP A 76 1.69 -8.94 -26.78
N LEU A 77 1.99 -7.64 -26.66
CA LEU A 77 3.26 -7.05 -27.12
C LEU A 77 4.38 -7.15 -26.07
N LYS A 78 4.00 -7.29 -24.80
CA LYS A 78 4.90 -7.51 -23.66
C LYS A 78 4.57 -8.83 -22.99
N THR A 79 5.51 -9.38 -22.23
CA THR A 79 5.23 -10.53 -21.35
C THR A 79 4.36 -10.13 -20.17
N VAL A 80 3.77 -11.11 -19.48
CA VAL A 80 2.94 -10.89 -18.28
C VAL A 80 3.67 -10.01 -17.25
N ASP A 81 4.90 -10.36 -16.87
CA ASP A 81 5.67 -9.60 -15.89
C ASP A 81 6.00 -8.17 -16.35
N GLN A 82 6.21 -7.98 -17.66
CA GLN A 82 6.49 -6.66 -18.22
C GLN A 82 5.25 -5.76 -18.20
N TYR A 83 4.06 -6.33 -18.39
CA TYR A 83 2.80 -5.62 -18.15
C TYR A 83 2.54 -5.40 -16.67
N TYR A 84 2.83 -6.37 -15.81
CA TYR A 84 2.58 -6.25 -14.37
C TYR A 84 3.43 -5.15 -13.72
N TYR A 85 4.75 -5.23 -13.88
CA TYR A 85 5.71 -4.28 -13.29
C TYR A 85 5.89 -2.99 -14.11
N GLY A 86 5.25 -2.89 -15.28
CA GLY A 86 5.38 -1.71 -16.13
C GLY A 86 6.78 -1.49 -16.69
N SER A 87 7.49 -2.56 -17.04
CA SER A 87 8.78 -2.47 -17.73
C SER A 87 8.61 -2.41 -19.25
N ARG A 88 9.68 -2.05 -19.97
CA ARG A 88 9.68 -1.85 -21.44
C ARG A 88 8.57 -0.90 -21.93
N ASN A 89 8.42 0.23 -21.24
CA ASN A 89 7.44 1.27 -21.58
C ASN A 89 7.69 1.94 -22.93
N ASN A 90 8.85 1.71 -23.56
CA ASN A 90 9.13 2.09 -24.94
C ASN A 90 8.34 1.28 -25.97
N ILE A 91 7.88 0.07 -25.63
CA ILE A 91 6.99 -0.75 -26.48
C ILE A 91 5.54 -0.34 -26.23
N GLN A 92 5.13 -0.37 -24.96
CA GLN A 92 3.79 0.02 -24.52
C GLN A 92 3.84 0.51 -23.07
N LYS A 93 3.32 1.73 -22.86
CA LYS A 93 3.17 2.34 -21.53
C LYS A 93 1.98 1.70 -20.81
N ALA A 94 2.24 0.69 -20.01
CA ALA A 94 1.22 -0.03 -19.25
C ALA A 94 1.87 -0.73 -18.05
N GLY A 95 1.24 -0.64 -16.87
CA GLY A 95 1.70 -1.22 -15.61
C GLY A 95 0.53 -1.61 -14.71
N VAL A 96 0.17 -2.90 -14.68
CA VAL A 96 -1.04 -3.41 -13.99
C VAL A 96 -0.94 -3.20 -12.48
N GLN A 97 0.27 -3.32 -11.91
CA GLN A 97 0.50 -3.04 -10.49
C GLN A 97 -0.04 -1.66 -10.08
N TYR A 98 0.29 -0.62 -10.85
CA TYR A 98 -0.12 0.76 -10.54
C TYR A 98 -1.63 1.00 -10.76
N ILE A 99 -2.22 0.29 -11.71
CA ILE A 99 -3.67 0.34 -11.93
C ILE A 99 -4.38 -0.23 -10.70
N LEU A 100 -3.98 -1.42 -10.23
CA LEU A 100 -4.58 -2.03 -9.05
C LEU A 100 -4.38 -1.19 -7.79
N ASP A 101 -3.17 -0.68 -7.56
CA ASP A 101 -2.85 0.17 -6.40
C ASP A 101 -3.76 1.42 -6.36
N SER A 102 -3.92 2.09 -7.50
CA SER A 102 -4.77 3.29 -7.58
C SER A 102 -6.26 2.96 -7.46
N VAL A 103 -6.75 1.91 -8.12
CA VAL A 103 -8.17 1.53 -8.05
C VAL A 103 -8.57 1.16 -6.63
N VAL A 104 -7.76 0.37 -5.92
CA VAL A 104 -8.04 0.02 -4.52
C VAL A 104 -8.12 1.27 -3.65
N GLN A 105 -7.18 2.19 -3.79
CA GLN A 105 -7.20 3.46 -3.06
C GLN A 105 -8.45 4.30 -3.38
N GLU A 106 -8.84 4.38 -4.66
CA GLU A 106 -10.01 5.17 -5.07
C GLU A 106 -11.35 4.54 -4.65
N LEU A 107 -11.46 3.21 -4.64
CA LEU A 107 -12.64 2.50 -4.13
C LEU A 107 -12.78 2.64 -2.61
N TRP A 108 -11.65 2.71 -1.89
CA TRP A 108 -11.66 2.93 -0.44
C TRP A 108 -12.17 4.33 -0.06
N GLN A 109 -11.91 5.33 -0.90
CA GLN A 109 -12.29 6.72 -0.64
C GLN A 109 -13.79 6.98 -0.83
N ASP A 110 -14.44 6.33 -1.78
CA ASP A 110 -15.87 6.53 -2.06
C ASP A 110 -16.61 5.19 -2.28
N PRO A 111 -17.48 4.80 -1.34
CA PRO A 111 -18.21 3.53 -1.41
C PRO A 111 -19.27 3.47 -2.53
N LYS A 112 -19.53 4.57 -3.24
CA LYS A 112 -20.39 4.58 -4.43
C LYS A 112 -19.66 4.20 -5.71
N ARG A 113 -18.33 4.26 -5.72
CA ARG A 113 -17.51 3.84 -6.87
C ARG A 113 -17.54 2.33 -7.05
N ARG A 114 -17.36 1.89 -8.28
CA ARG A 114 -17.38 0.50 -8.73
C ARG A 114 -16.29 0.30 -9.74
#